data_AF-A0A9W5Z467-F1
#
_entry.id   AF-A0A9W5Z467-F1
#
_cell.length_a   1.000
_cell.length_b   1.000
_cell.length_c   1.000
_cell.angle_alpha   90.00
_cell.angle_beta   90.00
_cell.angle_gamma   90.00
#
_symmetry.space_group_name_H-M   'P 1'
#
loop_
_entity.id
_entity.type
_entity.pdbx_description
1 polymer ?
#
loop_
_entity_poly.entity_id
_entity_poly.type
_entity_poly.pdbx_seq_one_letter_code
_entity_poly.pdbx_strand_id
1 'polypeptide(L)'
;MQPNERVIINLPAGPIFSLLSPSQSAGGEAIPQTADGHNEHIPEAERLSQIASASSATIVTINYRLEIPPFTPNELTLNQNPYKYPTPIHDTLAGFDWVQQTLQPQRLGILGTHIGGSLALMLALTEAQSIQAVAAIDPICDWTSLDEHCIQQPPSTDADGNAVPSSSSGKRGPRGGGTAPHDLVPLLQARKAFFSTPERYFDAFASPLLFLRSPGKNVPRSFPEYLTGPEYPIPVLKARDSVSAEDDLIDYFWDVHIEEEDSTSEAESTSSETKRAPPRRRKALSRWPPFGLDYGTSGPAWHSSSHGIKRLEMELPWVKIFTQADDSVPDLESQNGSSGKGQHKGPSAKNRNRNKMFSVLSQQANDMVDVMRRACFWGREKGFSESRVTLTPYPRDRQVGCAGDIAGLWIHEKTSG
;
A
#
# COMPACT_ATOMS: atom_id res chain seq x y z
N MET A 1 -2.42 -30.77 -25.05
CA MET A 1 -2.56 -29.34 -24.71
C MET A 1 -1.18 -28.73 -24.84
N GLN A 2 -1.02 -27.63 -25.59
CA GLN A 2 0.24 -26.89 -25.52
C GLN A 2 0.40 -26.39 -24.08
N PRO A 3 1.57 -26.55 -23.44
CA PRO A 3 1.81 -25.92 -22.15
C PRO A 3 1.65 -24.41 -22.32
N ASN A 4 0.88 -23.77 -21.42
CA ASN A 4 0.79 -22.31 -21.42
C ASN A 4 2.13 -21.76 -20.96
N GLU A 5 2.99 -21.42 -21.92
CA GLU A 5 4.35 -20.97 -21.64
C GLU A 5 4.35 -19.71 -20.76
N ARG A 6 3.38 -18.81 -20.97
CA ARG A 6 3.24 -17.55 -20.24
C ARG A 6 1.82 -17.33 -19.77
N VAL A 7 1.68 -17.03 -18.48
CA VAL A 7 0.42 -16.68 -17.85
C VAL A 7 0.57 -15.35 -17.12
N ILE A 8 -0.41 -14.47 -17.26
CA ILE A 8 -0.54 -13.25 -16.48
C ILE A 8 -1.79 -13.37 -15.62
N ILE A 9 -1.64 -13.32 -14.30
CA ILE A 9 -2.77 -13.19 -13.38
C ILE A 9 -3.16 -11.71 -13.33
N ASN A 10 -4.41 -11.39 -13.66
CA ASN A 10 -4.97 -10.05 -13.49
C ASN A 10 -5.80 -9.99 -12.20
N LEU A 11 -5.45 -9.05 -11.33
CA LEU A 11 -6.15 -8.74 -10.08
C LEU A 11 -6.84 -7.38 -10.23
N PRO A 12 -8.18 -7.34 -10.32
CA PRO A 12 -8.92 -6.11 -10.61
C PRO A 12 -8.81 -5.08 -9.48
N ALA A 13 -9.28 -3.85 -9.73
CA ALA A 13 -9.18 -2.71 -8.82
C ALA A 13 -9.87 -2.89 -7.45
N GLY A 14 -10.96 -3.65 -7.40
CA GLY A 14 -11.89 -3.66 -6.26
C GLY A 14 -12.75 -2.38 -6.19
N PRO A 15 -13.66 -2.28 -5.22
CA PRO A 15 -14.77 -1.30 -5.25
C PRO A 15 -14.43 0.12 -4.73
N ILE A 16 -13.15 0.43 -4.48
CA ILE A 16 -12.76 1.62 -3.71
C ILE A 16 -12.98 2.98 -4.42
N PHE A 17 -12.85 3.03 -5.74
CA PHE A 17 -13.05 4.24 -6.54
C PHE A 17 -14.26 4.18 -7.48
N SER A 18 -14.96 3.05 -7.50
CA SER A 18 -16.17 2.87 -8.33
C SER A 18 -17.30 3.82 -7.94
N LEU A 19 -17.30 4.32 -6.70
CA LEU A 19 -18.27 5.29 -6.18
C LEU A 19 -17.95 6.76 -6.52
N LEU A 20 -16.77 7.06 -7.08
CA LEU A 20 -16.37 8.42 -7.45
C LEU A 20 -16.64 8.75 -8.92
N SER A 21 -17.12 7.78 -9.70
CA SER A 21 -17.63 8.04 -11.05
C SER A 21 -18.98 8.76 -10.94
N PRO A 22 -19.11 10.03 -11.38
CA PRO A 22 -20.41 10.69 -11.43
C PRO A 22 -21.20 10.12 -12.60
N SER A 23 -21.82 8.96 -12.43
CA SER A 23 -22.85 8.48 -13.36
C SER A 23 -24.24 8.81 -12.81
N GLN A 24 -24.90 9.74 -13.52
CA GLN A 24 -26.35 9.91 -13.59
C GLN A 24 -27.02 10.52 -12.35
N SER A 25 -26.90 11.84 -12.23
CA SER A 25 -27.92 12.64 -11.55
C SER A 25 -29.25 12.50 -12.28
N ALA A 26 -30.22 11.92 -11.58
CA ALA A 26 -31.62 11.92 -11.95
C ALA A 26 -32.15 13.36 -12.18
N GLY A 27 -32.97 13.52 -13.22
CA GLY A 27 -34.00 14.54 -13.32
C GLY A 27 -33.54 15.99 -13.47
N GLY A 28 -33.32 16.42 -14.71
CA GLY A 28 -33.26 17.85 -15.06
C GLY A 28 -33.01 18.02 -16.55
N GLU A 29 -33.99 18.54 -17.28
CA GLU A 29 -33.90 18.86 -18.71
C GLU A 29 -32.66 19.72 -18.99
N ALA A 30 -31.79 19.26 -19.90
CA ALA A 30 -30.65 20.03 -20.37
C ALA A 30 -30.61 20.05 -21.91
N ILE A 31 -30.59 21.29 -22.42
CA ILE A 31 -30.41 21.70 -23.81
C ILE A 31 -29.04 21.19 -24.31
N PRO A 32 -28.91 20.71 -25.57
CA PRO A 32 -27.66 20.13 -26.05
C PRO A 32 -26.66 21.22 -26.40
N GLN A 33 -25.52 21.25 -25.69
CA GLN A 33 -24.32 21.93 -26.14
C GLN A 33 -23.29 20.87 -26.56
N THR A 34 -23.02 20.87 -27.86
CA THR A 34 -21.97 20.12 -28.54
C THR A 34 -20.60 20.63 -28.10
N ALA A 35 -19.80 19.78 -27.46
CA ALA A 35 -18.36 19.97 -27.33
C ALA A 35 -17.67 18.61 -27.46
N ASP A 36 -16.86 18.53 -28.52
CA ASP A 36 -16.07 17.38 -28.96
C ASP A 36 -15.09 16.87 -27.89
N GLY A 37 -15.01 15.54 -27.78
CA GLY A 37 -14.03 14.83 -26.96
C GLY A 37 -14.50 13.47 -26.49
N HIS A 38 -14.84 12.56 -27.42
CA HIS A 38 -15.10 11.15 -27.12
C HIS A 38 -13.83 10.48 -26.57
N ASN A 39 -13.60 10.55 -25.26
CA ASN A 39 -12.66 9.68 -24.58
C ASN A 39 -13.45 8.45 -24.08
N GLU A 40 -13.81 7.59 -25.04
CA GLU A 40 -14.54 6.34 -24.79
C GLU A 40 -13.71 5.47 -23.85
N HIS A 41 -14.25 5.17 -22.67
CA HIS A 41 -13.63 4.26 -21.72
C HIS A 41 -13.62 2.84 -22.31
N ILE A 42 -12.47 2.38 -22.81
CA ILE A 42 -12.31 1.02 -23.34
C ILE A 42 -12.72 0.03 -22.24
N PRO A 43 -13.66 -0.89 -22.52
CA PRO A 43 -14.07 -1.91 -21.55
C PRO A 43 -12.86 -2.72 -21.06
N GLU A 44 -12.82 -3.06 -19.76
CA GLU A 44 -11.69 -3.79 -19.17
C GLU A 44 -11.38 -5.10 -19.93
N ALA A 45 -12.42 -5.80 -20.40
CA ALA A 45 -12.26 -7.01 -21.20
C ALA A 45 -11.53 -6.78 -22.53
N GLU A 46 -11.80 -5.67 -23.21
CA GLU A 46 -11.11 -5.30 -24.45
C GLU A 46 -9.65 -4.95 -24.17
N ARG A 47 -9.38 -4.20 -23.10
CA ARG A 47 -8.02 -3.89 -22.65
C ARG A 47 -7.23 -5.16 -22.34
N LEU A 48 -7.80 -6.08 -21.57
CA LEU A 48 -7.15 -7.36 -21.27
C LEU A 48 -6.91 -8.17 -22.55
N SER A 49 -7.83 -8.15 -23.51
CA SER A 49 -7.62 -8.78 -24.83
C SER A 49 -6.42 -8.18 -25.58
N GLN A 50 -6.26 -6.86 -25.53
CA GLN A 50 -5.09 -6.18 -26.12
C GLN A 50 -3.79 -6.56 -25.40
N ILE A 51 -3.79 -6.61 -24.06
CA ILE A 51 -2.62 -7.05 -23.27
C ILE A 51 -2.29 -8.51 -23.60
N ALA A 52 -3.28 -9.41 -23.66
CA ALA A 52 -3.07 -10.82 -23.99
C ALA A 52 -2.45 -10.99 -25.37
N SER A 53 -2.96 -10.24 -26.35
CA SER A 53 -2.45 -10.23 -27.73
C SER A 53 -1.02 -9.68 -27.79
N ALA A 54 -0.75 -8.55 -27.15
CA ALA A 54 0.56 -7.91 -27.17
C ALA A 54 1.62 -8.70 -26.39
N SER A 55 1.23 -9.35 -25.30
CA SER A 55 2.13 -10.14 -24.45
C SER A 55 2.28 -11.59 -24.87
N SER A 56 1.46 -12.06 -25.83
CA SER A 56 1.34 -13.49 -26.18
C SER A 56 1.14 -14.38 -24.94
N ALA A 57 0.42 -13.88 -23.94
CA ALA A 57 0.21 -14.56 -22.67
C ALA A 57 -1.26 -14.91 -22.46
N THR A 58 -1.51 -16.01 -21.76
CA THR A 58 -2.85 -16.32 -21.26
C THR A 58 -3.14 -15.44 -20.05
N ILE A 59 -4.22 -14.64 -20.11
CA ILE A 59 -4.65 -13.85 -18.96
C ILE A 59 -5.66 -14.65 -18.13
N VAL A 60 -5.41 -14.75 -16.83
CA VAL A 60 -6.33 -15.32 -15.85
C VAL A 60 -6.75 -14.21 -14.89
N THR A 61 -8.02 -13.80 -14.93
CA THR A 61 -8.54 -12.81 -13.98
C THR A 61 -9.08 -13.51 -12.74
N ILE A 62 -8.57 -13.16 -11.56
CA ILE A 62 -9.11 -13.66 -10.29
C ILE A 62 -10.08 -12.61 -9.74
N ASN A 63 -11.38 -12.88 -9.91
CA ASN A 63 -12.46 -12.05 -9.37
C ASN A 63 -12.67 -12.37 -7.88
N TYR A 64 -11.82 -11.79 -7.04
CA TYR A 64 -11.92 -11.93 -5.58
C TYR A 64 -13.14 -11.20 -5.01
N ARG A 65 -13.71 -11.71 -3.93
CA ARG A 65 -14.93 -11.14 -3.32
C ARG A 65 -14.60 -10.03 -2.32
N LEU A 66 -15.18 -8.84 -2.51
CA LEU A 66 -15.09 -7.70 -1.59
C LEU A 66 -16.35 -6.80 -1.72
N GLU A 67 -16.88 -6.35 -0.58
CA GLU A 67 -18.14 -5.61 -0.40
C GLU A 67 -19.42 -6.36 -0.79
N ILE A 68 -19.92 -6.26 -2.01
CA ILE A 68 -21.31 -6.66 -2.31
C ILE A 68 -21.32 -8.00 -3.05
N PRO A 69 -22.04 -9.04 -2.57
CA PRO A 69 -22.31 -10.23 -3.38
C PRO A 69 -23.10 -9.83 -4.63
N PRO A 70 -22.78 -10.37 -5.83
CA PRO A 70 -23.53 -10.06 -7.03
C PRO A 70 -25.02 -10.31 -6.78
N PHE A 71 -25.87 -9.32 -7.10
CA PHE A 71 -27.30 -9.37 -6.90
C PHE A 71 -27.86 -10.59 -7.68
N THR A 72 -28.18 -11.68 -6.99
CA THR A 72 -28.91 -12.80 -7.56
C THR A 72 -30.40 -12.54 -7.28
N PRO A 73 -31.24 -12.32 -8.33
CA PRO A 73 -32.66 -11.98 -8.14
C PRO A 73 -33.51 -13.04 -7.42
N ASN A 74 -32.95 -14.23 -7.17
CA ASN A 74 -33.69 -15.40 -6.69
C ASN A 74 -33.35 -15.83 -5.25
N GLU A 75 -32.46 -15.13 -4.53
CA GLU A 75 -32.12 -15.52 -3.15
C GLU A 75 -32.92 -14.68 -2.14
N LEU A 76 -33.87 -15.35 -1.49
CA LEU A 76 -34.64 -14.81 -0.37
C LEU A 76 -33.68 -14.25 0.68
N THR A 77 -33.85 -12.97 0.97
CA THR A 77 -33.13 -12.06 1.86
C THR A 77 -32.86 -12.60 3.27
N LEU A 78 -31.97 -13.59 3.41
CA LEU A 78 -31.48 -14.08 4.70
C LEU A 78 -29.95 -14.11 4.68
N ASN A 79 -29.34 -12.97 5.05
CA ASN A 79 -27.90 -12.76 5.31
C ASN A 79 -26.99 -12.40 4.11
N GLN A 80 -27.29 -11.30 3.40
CA GLN A 80 -26.32 -10.65 2.51
C GLN A 80 -25.30 -9.81 3.33
N ASN A 81 -24.50 -10.47 4.16
CA ASN A 81 -23.39 -9.77 4.80
C ASN A 81 -22.34 -9.43 3.74
N PRO A 82 -21.84 -8.18 3.71
CA PRO A 82 -20.84 -7.80 2.73
C PRO A 82 -19.55 -8.60 2.93
N TYR A 83 -18.90 -8.98 1.83
CA TYR A 83 -17.58 -9.62 1.87
C TYR A 83 -16.54 -8.63 2.38
N LYS A 84 -15.76 -9.03 3.37
CA LYS A 84 -14.72 -8.21 4.02
C LYS A 84 -13.40 -8.97 4.05
N TYR A 85 -12.30 -8.28 4.37
CA TYR A 85 -11.05 -8.97 4.70
C TYR A 85 -11.26 -9.97 5.84
N PRO A 86 -10.67 -11.18 5.77
CA PRO A 86 -9.64 -11.64 4.82
C PRO A 86 -10.14 -12.37 3.55
N THR A 87 -11.44 -12.36 3.24
CA THR A 87 -12.00 -13.08 2.07
C THR A 87 -11.26 -12.83 0.75
N PRO A 88 -10.96 -11.59 0.32
CA PRO A 88 -10.26 -11.37 -0.95
C PRO A 88 -8.86 -11.99 -0.98
N ILE A 89 -8.16 -12.09 0.16
CA ILE A 89 -6.85 -12.76 0.26
C ILE A 89 -7.01 -14.25 -0.03
N HIS A 90 -7.99 -14.90 0.61
CA HIS A 90 -8.25 -16.33 0.41
C HIS A 90 -8.66 -16.65 -1.02
N ASP A 91 -9.53 -15.82 -1.62
CA ASP A 91 -9.94 -16.00 -3.01
C ASP A 91 -8.75 -15.84 -3.98
N THR A 92 -7.88 -14.86 -3.72
CA THR A 92 -6.65 -14.67 -4.51
C THR A 92 -5.68 -15.83 -4.39
N LEU A 93 -5.41 -16.32 -3.17
CA LEU A 93 -4.52 -17.47 -2.97
C LEU A 93 -5.09 -18.75 -3.61
N ALA A 94 -6.39 -19.00 -3.46
CA ALA A 94 -7.05 -20.15 -4.11
C ALA A 94 -6.97 -20.06 -5.64
N GLY A 95 -7.17 -18.87 -6.21
CA GLY A 95 -7.02 -18.65 -7.65
C GLY A 95 -5.57 -18.79 -8.13
N PHE A 96 -4.61 -18.31 -7.34
CA PHE A 96 -3.19 -18.47 -7.60
C PHE A 96 -2.79 -19.95 -7.61
N ASP A 97 -3.17 -20.71 -6.58
CA ASP A 97 -2.93 -22.15 -6.48
C ASP A 97 -3.53 -22.91 -7.67
N TRP A 98 -4.75 -22.56 -8.05
CA TRP A 98 -5.40 -23.15 -9.22
C TRP A 98 -4.61 -22.90 -10.51
N VAL A 99 -4.10 -21.68 -10.72
CA VAL A 99 -3.25 -21.34 -11.88
C VAL A 99 -1.98 -22.17 -11.86
N GLN A 100 -1.30 -22.27 -10.71
CA GLN A 100 -0.07 -23.05 -10.59
C GLN A 100 -0.30 -24.53 -10.88
N GLN A 101 -1.34 -25.13 -10.29
CA GLN A 101 -1.61 -26.56 -10.39
C GLN A 101 -2.14 -26.96 -11.77
N THR A 102 -3.00 -26.11 -12.36
CA THR A 102 -3.73 -26.42 -13.60
C THR A 102 -2.98 -25.98 -14.85
N LEU A 103 -2.46 -24.74 -14.86
CA LEU A 103 -1.80 -24.19 -16.04
C LEU A 103 -0.29 -24.45 -16.05
N GLN A 104 0.30 -24.69 -14.87
CA GLN A 104 1.73 -24.96 -14.68
C GLN A 104 2.61 -24.01 -15.52
N PRO A 105 2.44 -22.68 -15.35
CA PRO A 105 3.11 -21.72 -16.20
C PRO A 105 4.63 -21.80 -16.03
N GLN A 106 5.38 -21.77 -17.13
CA GLN A 106 6.83 -21.62 -17.06
C GLN A 106 7.21 -20.19 -16.65
N ARG A 107 6.39 -19.22 -17.05
CA ARG A 107 6.58 -17.80 -16.76
C ARG A 107 5.28 -17.19 -16.27
N LEU A 108 5.28 -16.75 -15.02
CA LEU A 108 4.12 -16.19 -14.35
C LEU A 108 4.33 -14.71 -14.04
N GLY A 109 3.47 -13.88 -14.61
CA GLY A 109 3.34 -12.46 -14.28
C GLY A 109 2.09 -12.18 -13.45
N ILE A 110 2.12 -11.12 -12.64
CA ILE A 110 0.93 -10.62 -11.93
C ILE A 110 0.75 -9.14 -12.25
N LEU A 111 -0.45 -8.79 -12.69
CA LEU A 111 -0.91 -7.42 -12.88
C LEU A 111 -1.99 -7.14 -11.84
N GLY A 112 -1.84 -6.07 -11.06
CA GLY A 112 -2.83 -5.69 -10.06
C GLY A 112 -3.06 -4.18 -10.01
N THR A 113 -4.31 -3.76 -9.81
CA THR A 113 -4.68 -2.35 -9.64
C THR A 113 -5.30 -2.12 -8.26
N HIS A 114 -4.98 -1.02 -7.58
CA HIS A 114 -5.56 -0.65 -6.27
C HIS A 114 -5.56 -1.79 -5.23
N ILE A 115 -6.71 -2.39 -4.93
CA ILE A 115 -6.81 -3.56 -4.04
C ILE A 115 -6.13 -4.78 -4.67
N GLY A 116 -6.35 -5.02 -5.96
CA GLY A 116 -5.61 -6.04 -6.70
C GLY A 116 -4.11 -5.76 -6.76
N GLY A 117 -3.69 -4.50 -6.74
CA GLY A 117 -2.29 -4.09 -6.63
C GLY A 117 -1.70 -4.44 -5.26
N SER A 118 -2.47 -4.25 -4.19
CA SER A 118 -2.13 -4.71 -2.84
C SER A 118 -1.93 -6.23 -2.81
N LEU A 119 -2.89 -6.98 -3.35
CA LEU A 119 -2.86 -8.44 -3.44
C LEU A 119 -1.70 -8.94 -4.33
N ALA A 120 -1.38 -8.22 -5.40
CA ALA A 120 -0.22 -8.54 -6.25
C ALA A 120 1.10 -8.37 -5.49
N LEU A 121 1.23 -7.30 -4.69
CA LEU A 121 2.40 -7.10 -3.84
C LEU A 121 2.48 -8.10 -2.68
N MET A 122 1.33 -8.48 -2.10
CA MET A 122 1.25 -9.57 -1.14
C MET A 122 1.83 -10.86 -1.76
N LEU A 123 1.37 -11.26 -2.94
CA LEU A 123 1.91 -12.44 -3.65
C LEU A 123 3.40 -12.29 -3.98
N ALA A 124 3.87 -11.10 -4.38
CA ALA A 124 5.30 -10.87 -4.62
C ALA A 124 6.17 -11.12 -3.38
N LEU A 125 5.62 -10.89 -2.19
CA LEU A 125 6.33 -11.02 -0.92
C LEU A 125 6.23 -12.42 -0.33
N THR A 126 5.14 -13.14 -0.57
CA THR A 126 4.90 -14.48 -0.02
C THR A 126 5.20 -15.61 -1.00
N GLU A 127 4.94 -15.43 -2.30
CA GLU A 127 5.08 -16.43 -3.36
C GLU A 127 6.21 -16.10 -4.35
N ALA A 128 7.24 -15.41 -3.88
CA ALA A 128 8.32 -14.84 -4.70
C ALA A 128 8.97 -15.83 -5.67
N GLN A 129 9.12 -17.11 -5.30
CA GLN A 129 9.74 -18.13 -6.16
C GLN A 129 8.97 -18.45 -7.43
N SER A 130 7.66 -18.32 -7.35
CA SER A 130 6.74 -18.77 -8.39
C SER A 130 6.44 -17.68 -9.40
N ILE A 131 6.84 -16.45 -9.10
CA ILE A 131 6.45 -15.25 -9.82
C ILE A 131 7.70 -14.64 -10.44
N GLN A 132 7.65 -14.39 -11.74
CA GLN A 132 8.76 -13.77 -12.46
C GLN A 132 8.66 -12.24 -12.42
N ALA A 133 7.46 -11.69 -12.58
CA ALA A 133 7.24 -10.25 -12.61
C ALA A 133 5.89 -9.83 -12.00
N VAL A 134 5.88 -8.70 -11.29
CA VAL A 134 4.70 -8.09 -10.68
C VAL A 134 4.62 -6.62 -11.08
N ALA A 135 3.51 -6.24 -11.69
CA ALA A 135 3.15 -4.84 -11.91
C ALA A 135 1.96 -4.47 -11.02
N ALA A 136 2.16 -3.49 -10.15
CA ALA A 136 1.12 -2.99 -9.24
C ALA A 136 0.81 -1.51 -9.55
N ILE A 137 -0.44 -1.20 -9.90
CA ILE A 137 -0.89 0.13 -10.30
C ILE A 137 -1.67 0.77 -9.16
N ASP A 138 -1.20 1.93 -8.70
CA ASP A 138 -1.69 2.66 -7.53
C ASP A 138 -2.13 1.75 -6.38
N PRO A 139 -1.23 0.86 -5.90
CA PRO A 139 -1.57 -0.14 -4.92
C PRO A 139 -1.78 0.47 -3.54
N ILE A 140 -2.72 -0.11 -2.79
CA ILE A 140 -2.91 0.22 -1.37
C ILE A 140 -1.95 -0.65 -0.55
N CYS A 141 -0.89 -0.06 -0.02
CA CYS A 141 0.19 -0.79 0.64
C CYS A 141 0.09 -0.77 2.17
N ASP A 142 -0.59 0.21 2.76
CA ASP A 142 -0.63 0.42 4.21
C ASP A 142 -1.95 1.09 4.66
N TRP A 143 -2.89 0.27 5.15
CA TRP A 143 -4.14 0.77 5.74
C TRP A 143 -3.95 1.39 7.13
N THR A 144 -2.86 1.03 7.80
CA THR A 144 -2.60 1.51 9.16
C THR A 144 -2.23 2.98 9.12
N SER A 145 -1.41 3.44 8.17
CA SER A 145 -0.86 4.80 8.18
C SER A 145 -1.82 5.90 7.67
N LEU A 146 -3.07 5.62 7.30
CA LEU A 146 -4.01 6.63 6.76
C LEU A 146 -4.23 7.81 7.73
N ASP A 147 -4.20 7.56 9.03
CA ASP A 147 -4.43 8.58 10.07
C ASP A 147 -3.31 9.64 10.09
N GLU A 148 -2.13 9.32 9.55
CA GLU A 148 -0.99 10.23 9.46
C GLU A 148 -1.25 11.39 8.47
N HIS A 149 -2.24 11.24 7.60
CA HIS A 149 -2.69 12.26 6.65
C HIS A 149 -3.85 13.12 7.19
N CYS A 150 -4.34 12.83 8.40
CA CYS A 150 -5.44 13.55 9.05
C CYS A 150 -4.91 14.58 10.07
N ILE A 151 -5.68 15.65 10.29
CA ILE A 151 -5.43 16.57 11.40
C ILE A 151 -5.82 15.88 12.71
N GLN A 152 -4.96 15.98 13.73
CA GLN A 152 -5.24 15.45 15.06
C GLN A 152 -6.02 16.50 15.86
N GLN A 153 -7.22 16.17 16.34
CA GLN A 153 -7.93 17.04 17.28
C GLN A 153 -7.15 17.08 18.61
N PRO A 154 -6.85 18.26 19.17
CA PRO A 154 -6.26 18.33 20.51
C PRO A 154 -7.23 17.70 21.52
N PRO A 155 -6.74 16.91 22.50
CA PRO A 155 -7.60 16.35 23.53
C PRO A 155 -8.27 17.51 24.29
N SER A 156 -9.60 17.57 24.23
CA SER A 156 -10.38 18.55 24.97
C SER A 156 -10.56 18.06 26.41
N THR A 157 -9.88 18.68 27.37
CA THR A 157 -10.41 19.06 28.71
C THR A 157 -9.31 19.61 29.61
N ASP A 158 -9.56 20.78 30.20
CA ASP A 158 -9.03 21.14 31.52
C ASP A 158 -9.95 20.59 32.62
N ALA A 159 -9.42 20.38 33.82
CA ALA A 159 -10.09 19.75 34.97
C ALA A 159 -11.33 20.50 35.52
N ASP A 160 -11.62 21.70 35.02
CA ASP A 160 -12.76 22.56 35.46
C ASP A 160 -13.78 22.85 34.35
N GLY A 161 -13.75 22.13 33.21
CA GLY A 161 -14.84 22.19 32.22
C GLY A 161 -14.96 23.49 31.40
N ASN A 162 -13.97 24.40 31.46
CA ASN A 162 -13.93 25.60 30.62
C ASN A 162 -12.98 25.44 29.43
N ALA A 163 -13.41 25.86 28.25
CA ALA A 163 -12.60 25.88 27.04
C ALA A 163 -11.57 27.03 27.08
N VAL A 164 -10.28 26.70 27.19
CA VAL A 164 -9.20 27.68 27.00
C VAL A 164 -8.72 27.66 25.54
N PRO A 165 -8.65 28.81 24.85
CA PRO A 165 -8.04 28.88 23.53
C PRO A 165 -6.51 28.77 23.67
N SER A 166 -5.93 27.68 23.15
CA SER A 166 -4.49 27.45 23.25
C SER A 166 -3.69 28.42 22.38
N SER A 167 -2.94 29.32 23.01
CA SER A 167 -1.82 30.03 22.41
C SER A 167 -0.55 29.16 22.51
N SER A 168 0.09 28.95 21.36
CA SER A 168 1.50 28.57 21.17
C SER A 168 2.14 27.52 22.12
N SER A 169 2.24 26.26 21.67
CA SER A 169 3.53 25.61 21.34
C SER A 169 3.36 24.10 21.06
N GLY A 170 3.99 23.61 19.99
CA GLY A 170 4.62 22.28 20.05
C GLY A 170 3.96 21.04 19.42
N LYS A 171 3.40 21.10 18.21
CA LYS A 171 3.69 20.12 17.11
C LYS A 171 2.96 20.54 15.84
N ARG A 172 3.72 20.60 14.75
CA ARG A 172 3.33 21.13 13.44
C ARG A 172 2.30 20.20 12.78
N GLY A 173 1.01 20.46 12.99
CA GLY A 173 0.01 20.17 11.95
C GLY A 173 0.28 21.06 10.72
N PRO A 174 -0.23 20.71 9.52
CA PRO A 174 -0.07 21.55 8.34
C PRO A 174 -0.67 22.93 8.62
N ARG A 175 0.19 23.93 8.87
CA ARG A 175 -0.20 25.34 8.84
C ARG A 175 -0.24 25.75 7.38
N GLY A 176 -1.38 25.52 6.74
CA GLY A 176 -1.66 25.94 5.38
C GLY A 176 -3.06 25.51 5.02
N GLY A 177 -3.87 26.42 4.46
CA GLY A 177 -5.21 26.14 3.93
C GLY A 177 -5.18 25.25 2.69
N GLY A 178 -4.61 24.06 2.82
CA GLY A 178 -4.62 23.02 1.79
C GLY A 178 -5.85 22.13 1.95
N THR A 179 -6.34 21.61 0.84
CA THR A 179 -7.32 20.53 0.80
C THR A 179 -6.63 19.19 1.13
N ALA A 180 -7.37 18.15 1.51
CA ALA A 180 -6.83 16.80 1.58
C ALA A 180 -6.40 16.29 0.21
N PRO A 181 -5.46 15.32 0.14
CA PRO A 181 -5.32 14.48 -1.05
C PRO A 181 -6.68 13.89 -1.45
N HIS A 182 -6.96 13.89 -2.75
CA HIS A 182 -8.29 13.52 -3.28
C HIS A 182 -8.71 12.08 -2.95
N ASP A 183 -7.73 11.19 -2.75
CA ASP A 183 -7.90 9.77 -2.47
C ASP A 183 -7.99 9.46 -0.96
N LEU A 184 -7.67 10.40 -0.07
CA LEU A 184 -7.65 10.17 1.38
C LEU A 184 -9.03 9.82 1.94
N VAL A 185 -10.07 10.62 1.63
CA VAL A 185 -11.42 10.38 2.15
C VAL A 185 -12.00 9.04 1.65
N PRO A 186 -11.92 8.71 0.34
CA PRO A 186 -12.28 7.38 -0.16
C PRO A 186 -11.56 6.25 0.58
N LEU A 187 -10.24 6.37 0.81
CA LEU A 187 -9.47 5.36 1.53
C LEU A 187 -9.93 5.18 2.98
N LEU A 188 -10.24 6.28 3.69
CA LEU A 188 -10.77 6.22 5.07
C LEU A 188 -12.13 5.53 5.13
N GLN A 189 -13.03 5.84 4.19
CA GLN A 189 -14.34 5.20 4.08
C GLN A 189 -14.20 3.71 3.77
N ALA A 190 -13.36 3.37 2.79
CA ALA A 190 -13.08 2.00 2.39
C ALA A 190 -12.47 1.17 3.53
N ARG A 191 -11.56 1.74 4.33
CA ARG A 191 -11.02 1.03 5.51
C ARG A 191 -12.11 0.67 6.52
N LYS A 192 -13.13 1.51 6.70
CA LYS A 192 -14.27 1.19 7.58
C LYS A 192 -15.20 0.14 6.95
N ALA A 193 -15.35 0.17 5.62
CA ALA A 193 -16.20 -0.76 4.89
C ALA A 193 -15.59 -2.17 4.77
N PHE A 194 -14.32 -2.25 4.37
CA PHE A 194 -13.64 -3.50 3.99
C PHE A 194 -13.21 -4.36 5.18
N PHE A 195 -13.12 -3.80 6.38
CA PHE A 195 -12.64 -4.49 7.57
C PHE A 195 -13.75 -4.61 8.62
N SER A 196 -13.79 -5.75 9.31
CA SER A 196 -14.77 -6.01 10.37
C SER A 196 -14.34 -5.44 11.71
N THR A 197 -13.04 -5.43 11.98
CA THR A 197 -12.43 -4.89 13.18
C THR A 197 -11.10 -4.20 12.84
N PRO A 198 -10.58 -3.31 13.71
CA PRO A 198 -9.33 -2.61 13.43
C PRO A 198 -8.11 -3.51 13.31
N GLU A 199 -8.06 -4.63 14.03
CA GLU A 199 -6.96 -5.61 13.98
C GLU A 199 -6.78 -6.14 12.55
N ARG A 200 -7.86 -6.23 11.77
CA ARG A 200 -7.83 -6.82 10.42
C ARG A 200 -7.09 -5.95 9.40
N TYR A 201 -7.03 -4.63 9.57
CA TYR A 201 -6.25 -3.78 8.65
C TYR A 201 -4.77 -3.66 9.07
N PHE A 202 -4.41 -4.20 10.24
CA PHE A 202 -3.03 -4.46 10.67
C PHE A 202 -2.50 -5.83 10.22
N ASP A 203 -3.31 -6.62 9.52
CA ASP A 203 -2.88 -7.86 8.87
C ASP A 203 -1.90 -7.53 7.72
N ALA A 204 -0.74 -8.19 7.70
CA ALA A 204 0.27 -7.99 6.66
C ALA A 204 -0.21 -8.42 5.27
N PHE A 205 -1.14 -9.36 5.18
CA PHE A 205 -1.72 -9.76 3.90
C PHE A 205 -2.67 -8.69 3.32
N ALA A 206 -3.28 -7.86 4.17
CA ALA A 206 -4.12 -6.74 3.75
C ALA A 206 -3.34 -5.42 3.57
N SER A 207 -2.25 -5.27 4.34
CA SER A 207 -1.30 -4.15 4.28
C SER A 207 0.12 -4.68 3.98
N PRO A 208 0.47 -4.98 2.70
CA PRO A 208 1.71 -5.66 2.33
C PRO A 208 2.99 -5.00 2.85
N LEU A 209 2.96 -3.70 3.12
CA LEU A 209 4.09 -2.99 3.71
C LEU A 209 4.47 -3.56 5.10
N LEU A 210 3.53 -4.19 5.80
CA LEU A 210 3.74 -4.77 7.12
C LEU A 210 4.53 -6.08 7.11
N PHE A 211 4.68 -6.75 5.96
CA PHE A 211 5.67 -7.84 5.82
C PHE A 211 7.11 -7.34 5.98
N LEU A 212 7.33 -6.06 5.69
CA LEU A 212 8.66 -5.46 5.58
C LEU A 212 8.94 -4.47 6.70
N ARG A 213 7.92 -3.97 7.40
CA ARG A 213 8.11 -3.09 8.56
C ARG A 213 6.97 -3.21 9.56
N SER A 214 7.27 -3.04 10.84
CA SER A 214 6.22 -2.91 11.86
C SER A 214 5.37 -1.64 11.63
N PRO A 215 4.09 -1.61 12.03
CA PRO A 215 3.21 -0.44 11.88
C PRO A 215 3.67 0.77 12.72
N GLY A 216 4.45 0.54 13.78
CA GLY A 216 4.94 1.60 14.67
C GLY A 216 3.86 2.25 15.55
N LYS A 217 2.72 1.58 15.71
CA LYS A 217 1.60 1.98 16.57
C LYS A 217 0.76 0.77 16.98
N ASN A 218 0.02 0.92 18.07
CA ASN A 218 -0.90 -0.10 18.57
C ASN A 218 -2.18 -0.16 17.73
N VAL A 219 -2.82 -1.32 17.75
CA VAL A 219 -4.12 -1.50 17.09
C VAL A 219 -5.18 -0.70 17.85
N PRO A 220 -5.95 0.18 17.17
CA PRO A 220 -7.07 0.87 17.81
C PRO A 220 -8.13 -0.13 18.30
N ARG A 221 -8.64 0.06 19.53
CA ARG A 221 -9.74 -0.79 20.07
C ARG A 221 -11.05 -0.67 19.28
N SER A 222 -11.25 0.45 18.58
CA SER A 222 -12.39 0.73 17.72
C SER A 222 -11.94 1.47 16.46
N PHE A 223 -12.78 1.44 15.42
CA PHE A 223 -12.48 2.18 14.20
C PHE A 223 -12.38 3.68 14.51
N PRO A 224 -11.30 4.36 14.08
CA PRO A 224 -11.20 5.79 14.31
C PRO A 224 -12.27 6.54 13.51
N GLU A 225 -12.75 7.64 14.08
CA GLU A 225 -13.78 8.50 13.47
C GLU A 225 -13.20 9.79 12.93
N TYR A 226 -13.73 10.25 11.80
CA TYR A 226 -13.24 11.43 11.10
C TYR A 226 -14.35 12.45 10.91
N LEU A 227 -14.00 13.72 11.11
CA LEU A 227 -14.78 14.83 10.62
C LEU A 227 -14.32 15.12 9.18
N THR A 228 -15.24 14.98 8.23
CA THR A 228 -15.01 15.16 6.79
C THR A 228 -16.09 16.06 6.20
N GLY A 229 -15.84 16.65 5.04
CA GLY A 229 -16.83 17.46 4.30
C GLY A 229 -16.31 18.87 4.03
N PRO A 230 -17.15 19.77 3.49
CA PRO A 230 -16.73 21.14 3.16
C PRO A 230 -16.16 21.92 4.35
N GLU A 231 -16.68 21.66 5.55
CA GLU A 231 -16.22 22.28 6.81
C GLU A 231 -14.84 21.76 7.28
N TYR A 232 -14.43 20.60 6.76
CA TYR A 232 -13.19 19.91 7.10
C TYR A 232 -12.43 19.56 5.82
N PRO A 233 -11.80 20.56 5.15
CA PRO A 233 -11.10 20.34 3.88
C PRO A 233 -9.97 19.31 3.99
N ILE A 234 -9.39 19.16 5.20
CA ILE A 234 -8.57 18.03 5.59
C ILE A 234 -9.30 17.25 6.68
N PRO A 235 -9.50 15.93 6.55
CA PRO A 235 -10.11 15.11 7.57
C PRO A 235 -9.48 15.32 8.95
N VAL A 236 -10.32 15.55 9.96
CA VAL A 236 -9.89 15.69 11.35
C VAL A 236 -10.22 14.39 12.08
N LEU A 237 -9.21 13.74 12.65
CA LEU A 237 -9.40 12.58 13.53
C LEU A 237 -10.03 13.06 14.84
N LYS A 238 -11.22 12.55 15.17
CA LYS A 238 -11.91 12.88 16.41
C LYS A 238 -11.11 12.38 17.61
N ALA A 239 -11.01 13.22 18.64
CA ALA A 239 -10.53 12.79 19.94
C ALA A 239 -11.47 11.70 20.48
N ARG A 240 -10.92 10.66 21.12
CA ARG A 240 -11.73 9.60 21.74
C ARG A 240 -12.45 10.19 22.95
N ASP A 241 -13.74 9.94 23.07
CA ASP A 241 -14.46 10.11 24.33
C ASP A 241 -13.92 9.04 25.29
N SER A 242 -13.25 9.50 26.36
CA SER A 242 -12.48 8.67 27.29
C SER A 242 -13.25 7.47 27.81
N VAL A 243 -12.87 6.26 27.39
CA VAL A 243 -13.31 5.02 28.04
C VAL A 243 -12.35 4.77 29.20
N SER A 244 -12.63 5.35 30.37
CA SER A 244 -11.84 5.32 31.60
C SER A 244 -10.35 5.74 31.46
N ALA A 245 -9.91 6.69 32.28
CA ALA A 245 -8.51 7.11 32.32
C ALA A 245 -7.53 5.94 32.60
N GLU A 246 -8.02 4.84 33.15
CA GLU A 246 -7.27 3.61 33.46
C GLU A 246 -6.84 2.85 32.19
N ASP A 247 -7.69 2.81 31.16
CA ASP A 247 -7.42 2.10 29.91
C ASP A 247 -6.40 2.83 29.01
N ASP A 248 -6.44 4.16 29.02
CA ASP A 248 -5.41 5.00 28.38
C ASP A 248 -4.09 4.94 29.18
N LEU A 249 -4.16 4.78 30.51
CA LEU A 249 -2.98 4.58 31.35
C LEU A 249 -2.30 3.25 31.05
N ILE A 250 -3.06 2.18 30.82
CA ILE A 250 -2.54 0.85 30.48
C ILE A 250 -1.82 0.87 29.13
N ASP A 251 -2.40 1.48 28.09
CA ASP A 251 -1.75 1.63 26.77
C ASP A 251 -0.46 2.47 26.89
N TYR A 252 -0.44 3.48 27.76
CA TYR A 252 0.74 4.27 28.10
C TYR A 252 1.80 3.50 28.91
N PHE A 253 1.39 2.66 29.87
CA PHE A 253 2.29 1.90 30.76
C PHE A 253 3.02 0.77 30.02
N TRP A 254 2.33 0.07 29.11
CA TRP A 254 2.95 -0.97 28.27
C TRP A 254 3.95 -0.40 27.26
N ASP A 255 3.79 0.87 26.87
CA ASP A 255 4.72 1.57 25.99
C ASP A 255 6.02 1.98 26.70
N VAL A 256 5.98 2.25 28.01
CA VAL A 256 7.17 2.61 28.81
C VAL A 256 7.99 1.37 29.19
N HIS A 257 7.35 0.27 29.62
CA HIS A 257 8.07 -0.90 30.12
C HIS A 257 8.79 -1.73 29.05
N ILE A 258 8.48 -1.57 27.76
CA ILE A 258 9.24 -2.24 26.69
C ILE A 258 10.55 -1.48 26.36
N GLU A 259 10.70 -0.21 26.75
CA GLU A 259 11.94 0.55 26.55
C GLU A 259 13.00 0.27 27.65
N GLU A 260 12.62 -0.28 28.81
CA GLU A 260 13.51 -0.39 29.98
C GLU A 260 14.41 -1.65 30.02
N GLU A 261 14.16 -2.68 29.19
CA GLU A 261 14.97 -3.92 29.24
C GLU A 261 16.34 -3.83 28.51
N ASP A 262 16.73 -2.69 27.93
CA ASP A 262 18.04 -2.55 27.26
C ASP A 262 18.91 -1.38 27.79
N SER A 263 18.71 -0.94 29.04
CA SER A 263 19.60 0.05 29.65
C SER A 263 19.70 -0.10 31.16
N THR A 264 20.69 -0.88 31.60
CA THR A 264 21.24 -0.79 32.95
C THR A 264 21.92 0.56 33.14
N SER A 265 21.25 1.51 33.79
CA SER A 265 21.90 2.56 34.59
C SER A 265 20.91 3.14 35.59
N GLU A 266 21.26 3.00 36.87
CA GLU A 266 20.55 3.62 37.99
C GLU A 266 20.54 5.15 37.89
N ALA A 267 19.38 5.75 38.13
CA ALA A 267 19.25 7.06 38.74
C ALA A 267 17.82 7.26 39.26
N GLU A 268 17.68 7.33 40.58
CA GLU A 268 16.52 7.93 41.24
C GLU A 268 16.37 9.39 40.78
N SER A 269 15.17 9.82 40.36
CA SER A 269 14.48 10.97 40.97
C SER A 269 13.25 11.46 40.19
N THR A 270 12.21 11.71 40.99
CA THR A 270 11.13 12.71 40.84
C THR A 270 10.07 12.53 39.75
N SER A 271 8.89 12.14 40.25
CA SER A 271 7.58 12.16 39.63
C SER A 271 7.21 13.52 39.01
N SER A 272 7.15 13.56 37.68
CA SER A 272 6.37 14.57 36.95
C SER A 272 5.64 13.86 35.80
N GLU A 273 4.38 13.51 36.03
CA GLU A 273 3.43 13.02 35.01
C GLU A 273 3.14 14.12 34.00
N THR A 274 4.06 14.34 33.05
CA THR A 274 3.74 15.05 31.83
C THR A 274 2.94 14.11 30.94
N LYS A 275 1.65 14.42 30.70
CA LYS A 275 0.79 13.80 29.69
C LYS A 275 1.47 13.89 28.31
N ARG A 276 2.30 12.89 27.98
CA ARG A 276 2.94 12.75 26.69
C ARG A 276 1.97 12.02 25.76
N ALA A 277 1.79 12.54 24.54
CA ALA A 277 1.11 11.80 23.48
C ALA A 277 1.70 10.38 23.37
N PRO A 278 0.88 9.34 23.06
CA PRO A 278 1.34 7.96 23.05
C PRO A 278 2.63 7.84 22.21
N PRO A 279 3.70 7.27 22.75
CA PRO A 279 4.98 7.22 22.07
C PRO A 279 4.85 6.37 20.81
N ARG A 280 4.96 7.02 19.65
CA ARG A 280 5.00 6.34 18.36
C ARG A 280 6.23 5.43 18.33
N ARG A 281 6.01 4.11 18.41
CA ARG A 281 7.07 3.10 18.36
C ARG A 281 7.86 3.21 17.06
N ARG A 282 9.15 2.92 17.12
CA ARG A 282 10.01 2.92 15.92
C ARG A 282 9.49 1.86 14.94
N LYS A 283 9.34 2.23 13.66
CA LYS A 283 9.00 1.27 12.59
C LYS A 283 10.23 0.39 12.32
N ALA A 284 10.28 -0.80 12.91
CA ALA A 284 11.35 -1.77 12.72
C ALA A 284 11.26 -2.39 11.33
N LEU A 285 12.40 -2.56 10.65
CA LEU A 285 12.48 -3.14 9.32
C LEU A 285 12.64 -4.67 9.42
N SER A 286 11.87 -5.41 8.63
CA SER A 286 11.97 -6.86 8.47
C SER A 286 12.75 -7.20 7.21
N ARG A 287 13.45 -8.35 7.23
CA ARG A 287 14.20 -8.87 6.08
C ARG A 287 13.25 -9.44 5.02
N TRP A 288 13.54 -9.16 3.76
CA TRP A 288 12.95 -9.80 2.58
C TRP A 288 14.05 -10.39 1.69
N PRO A 289 13.92 -11.68 1.29
CA PRO A 289 12.95 -12.66 1.78
C PRO A 289 13.14 -13.00 3.27
N PRO A 290 12.10 -13.46 3.99
CA PRO A 290 12.21 -13.88 5.39
C PRO A 290 13.27 -14.97 5.60
N PHE A 291 13.88 -15.01 6.78
CA PHE A 291 14.82 -16.07 7.16
C PHE A 291 14.12 -17.45 7.20
N GLY A 292 14.81 -18.51 6.79
CA GLY A 292 14.26 -19.88 6.81
C GLY A 292 13.35 -20.22 5.61
N LEU A 293 12.81 -19.21 4.93
CA LEU A 293 12.34 -19.29 3.54
C LEU A 293 13.52 -19.08 2.57
N ASP A 294 14.72 -19.50 2.98
CA ASP A 294 15.91 -19.34 2.19
C ASP A 294 15.90 -20.39 1.10
N TYR A 295 15.18 -20.05 0.04
CA TYR A 295 14.95 -20.74 -1.21
C TYR A 295 16.24 -21.12 -1.98
N GLY A 296 17.18 -21.80 -1.33
CA GLY A 296 18.49 -22.16 -1.89
C GLY A 296 19.65 -22.29 -0.89
N THR A 297 19.49 -22.01 0.41
CA THR A 297 20.54 -22.30 1.42
C THR A 297 20.27 -23.52 2.30
N SER A 298 19.09 -24.13 2.18
CA SER A 298 18.74 -25.42 2.79
C SER A 298 18.85 -26.59 1.80
N GLY A 299 19.95 -26.65 1.05
CA GLY A 299 20.45 -27.98 0.63
C GLY A 299 21.05 -28.68 1.86
N PRO A 300 21.20 -30.02 1.87
CA PRO A 300 21.90 -30.72 2.94
C PRO A 300 23.35 -30.19 3.01
N ALA A 301 23.57 -29.16 3.81
CA ALA A 301 24.86 -28.93 4.41
C ALA A 301 25.15 -30.20 5.22
N TRP A 302 26.41 -30.64 5.18
CA TRP A 302 26.90 -31.83 5.86
C TRP A 302 26.57 -33.14 5.13
N HIS A 303 27.56 -33.57 4.32
CA HIS A 303 27.93 -34.96 3.95
C HIS A 303 28.36 -35.13 2.48
N SER A 304 29.20 -34.23 1.93
CA SER A 304 30.29 -34.63 1.02
C SER A 304 31.14 -33.42 0.65
N SER A 305 32.46 -33.56 0.74
CA SER A 305 33.45 -32.51 0.43
C SER A 305 33.72 -32.35 -1.07
N SER A 306 32.99 -33.05 -1.95
CA SER A 306 33.26 -33.09 -3.39
C SER A 306 32.12 -32.64 -4.30
N HIS A 307 30.94 -32.37 -3.75
CA HIS A 307 29.81 -31.85 -4.54
C HIS A 307 29.43 -30.48 -3.99
N GLY A 308 29.84 -29.44 -4.72
CA GLY A 308 29.45 -28.07 -4.42
C GLY A 308 27.95 -27.97 -4.20
N ILE A 309 27.55 -27.24 -3.17
CA ILE A 309 26.15 -26.89 -2.90
C ILE A 309 25.54 -26.42 -4.22
N LYS A 310 24.62 -27.20 -4.81
CA LYS A 310 23.76 -26.73 -5.88
C LYS A 310 22.85 -25.68 -5.24
N ARG A 311 23.38 -24.46 -5.18
CA ARG A 311 22.71 -23.26 -4.73
C ARG A 311 21.55 -23.08 -5.70
N LEU A 312 20.32 -23.30 -5.25
CA LEU A 312 19.16 -22.85 -6.02
C LEU A 312 19.32 -21.32 -6.11
N GLU A 313 19.59 -20.81 -7.29
CA GLU A 313 19.66 -19.37 -7.52
C GLU A 313 18.23 -18.83 -7.41
N MET A 314 17.86 -18.41 -6.21
CA MET A 314 16.62 -17.69 -6.00
C MET A 314 16.72 -16.35 -6.71
N GLU A 315 15.90 -16.15 -7.73
CA GLU A 315 15.67 -14.85 -8.33
C GLU A 315 14.45 -14.20 -7.67
N LEU A 316 14.64 -13.02 -7.09
CA LEU A 316 13.50 -12.21 -6.66
C LEU A 316 12.65 -11.82 -7.88
N PRO A 317 11.32 -11.75 -7.74
CA PRO A 317 10.47 -11.26 -8.81
C PRO A 317 10.89 -9.84 -9.19
N TRP A 318 10.77 -9.51 -10.47
CA TRP A 318 10.79 -8.13 -10.90
C TRP A 318 9.53 -7.45 -10.38
N VAL A 319 9.65 -6.36 -9.64
CA VAL A 319 8.51 -5.61 -9.10
C VAL A 319 8.55 -4.20 -9.65
N LYS A 320 7.48 -3.78 -10.31
CA LYS A 320 7.29 -2.41 -10.75
C LYS A 320 5.97 -1.87 -10.22
N ILE A 321 6.07 -0.78 -9.47
CA ILE A 321 4.91 -0.05 -8.99
C ILE A 321 4.67 1.14 -9.93
N PHE A 322 3.46 1.26 -10.45
CA PHE A 322 3.01 2.37 -11.27
C PHE A 322 2.20 3.31 -10.40
N THR A 323 2.47 4.61 -10.47
CA THR A 323 1.66 5.58 -9.76
C THR A 323 1.38 6.82 -10.58
N GLN A 324 0.25 7.48 -10.34
CA GLN A 324 -0.07 8.71 -11.05
C GLN A 324 1.00 9.78 -10.80
N ALA A 325 1.48 10.39 -11.89
CA ALA A 325 2.42 11.49 -11.87
C ALA A 325 1.74 12.74 -11.34
N ASP A 326 2.46 13.48 -10.50
CA ASP A 326 2.08 14.84 -10.17
C ASP A 326 2.80 15.80 -11.11
N ASP A 327 2.08 16.77 -11.67
CA ASP A 327 2.51 17.75 -12.69
C ASP A 327 3.68 18.68 -12.30
N SER A 328 4.43 18.33 -11.25
CA SER A 328 5.49 19.17 -10.69
C SER A 328 6.80 18.41 -10.43
N VAL A 329 7.05 17.27 -11.09
CA VAL A 329 8.40 16.65 -11.11
C VAL A 329 8.97 16.77 -12.53
N PRO A 330 9.95 17.66 -12.79
CA PRO A 330 10.84 17.46 -13.92
C PRO A 330 11.74 16.24 -13.65
N ASP A 331 11.93 15.41 -14.66
CA ASP A 331 12.64 14.13 -14.66
C ASP A 331 13.88 14.09 -13.76
N LEU A 332 13.86 13.21 -12.75
CA LEU A 332 15.02 12.90 -11.91
C LEU A 332 15.91 11.77 -12.49
N GLU A 333 15.73 11.43 -13.76
CA GLU A 333 16.59 10.49 -14.47
C GLU A 333 17.47 11.22 -15.50
N SER A 334 18.37 12.10 -15.06
CA SER A 334 19.42 12.62 -15.96
C SER A 334 20.64 13.28 -15.29
N GLN A 335 21.13 12.85 -14.12
CA GLN A 335 22.48 13.28 -13.69
C GLN A 335 23.28 12.18 -12.98
N ASN A 336 23.93 11.35 -13.80
CA ASN A 336 25.23 10.79 -13.45
C ASN A 336 26.27 11.33 -14.44
N GLY A 337 27.18 12.17 -13.95
CA GLY A 337 28.42 12.51 -14.67
C GLY A 337 28.77 14.00 -14.68
N SER A 338 29.39 14.51 -13.63
CA SER A 338 30.59 15.37 -13.76
C SER A 338 31.19 15.71 -12.39
N SER A 339 32.48 15.42 -12.27
CA SER A 339 33.38 15.83 -11.20
C SER A 339 33.51 17.36 -11.09
N GLY A 340 33.39 17.91 -9.88
CA GLY A 340 33.64 19.34 -9.63
C GLY A 340 33.62 19.69 -8.14
N LYS A 341 34.66 20.39 -7.68
CA LYS A 341 34.99 20.69 -6.28
C LYS A 341 33.97 21.61 -5.58
N GLY A 342 33.70 21.29 -4.32
CA GLY A 342 33.52 22.19 -3.16
C GLY A 342 32.53 23.36 -3.23
N GLN A 343 31.50 23.34 -2.38
CA GLN A 343 31.24 24.37 -1.34
C GLN A 343 29.89 24.15 -0.63
N HIS A 344 29.91 24.37 0.68
CA HIS A 344 28.81 24.60 1.63
C HIS A 344 27.61 23.63 1.70
N LYS A 345 27.62 22.76 2.72
CA LYS A 345 26.48 21.98 3.21
C LYS A 345 25.41 22.90 3.83
N GLY A 346 24.39 23.26 3.06
CA GLY A 346 23.10 23.73 3.58
C GLY A 346 22.18 22.57 4.00
N PRO A 347 21.14 22.82 4.82
CA PRO A 347 20.30 21.76 5.37
C PRO A 347 19.55 21.02 4.25
N SER A 348 19.58 19.69 4.36
CA SER A 348 19.07 18.69 3.43
C SER A 348 17.78 19.07 2.68
N ALA A 349 17.80 18.86 1.36
CA ALA A 349 16.66 18.94 0.45
C ALA A 349 15.44 18.09 0.87
N LYS A 350 15.56 17.21 1.88
CA LYS A 350 14.45 16.45 2.48
C LYS A 350 13.36 17.31 3.11
N ASN A 351 13.64 18.56 3.51
CA ASN A 351 12.68 19.38 4.26
C ASN A 351 11.86 20.36 3.41
N ARG A 352 12.16 20.51 2.12
CA ARG A 352 11.51 21.51 1.25
C ARG A 352 10.26 21.01 0.53
N ASN A 353 9.96 19.71 0.61
CA ASN A 353 8.92 19.05 -0.18
C ASN A 353 7.57 18.84 0.55
N ARG A 354 7.41 19.38 1.78
CA ARG A 354 6.21 19.16 2.61
C ARG A 354 4.94 19.89 2.15
N ASN A 355 5.04 20.77 1.15
CA ASN A 355 3.90 21.52 0.61
C ASN A 355 3.39 20.97 -0.74
N LYS A 356 3.88 19.81 -1.17
CA LYS A 356 3.47 19.20 -2.44
C LYS A 356 2.38 18.16 -2.17
N MET A 357 1.21 18.35 -2.77
CA MET A 357 0.04 17.50 -2.58
C MET A 357 0.16 16.22 -3.39
N PHE A 358 0.90 15.24 -2.87
CA PHE A 358 0.92 13.89 -3.40
C PHE A 358 -0.37 13.16 -3.02
N SER A 359 -0.89 12.31 -3.93
CA SER A 359 -1.94 11.35 -3.55
C SER A 359 -1.42 10.41 -2.45
N VAL A 360 -2.32 9.93 -1.58
CA VAL A 360 -1.97 8.95 -0.55
C VAL A 360 -1.40 7.69 -1.20
N LEU A 361 -1.98 7.24 -2.32
CA LEU A 361 -1.51 6.07 -3.07
C LEU A 361 -0.10 6.27 -3.63
N SER A 362 0.24 7.45 -4.16
CA SER A 362 1.60 7.75 -4.64
C SER A 362 2.60 7.76 -3.49
N GLN A 363 2.24 8.32 -2.33
CA GLN A 363 3.08 8.25 -1.14
C GLN A 363 3.28 6.79 -0.68
N GLN A 364 2.22 5.97 -0.65
CA GLN A 364 2.31 4.56 -0.28
C GLN A 364 3.17 3.75 -1.26
N ALA A 365 3.07 4.02 -2.57
CA ALA A 365 3.91 3.40 -3.58
C ALA A 365 5.40 3.72 -3.37
N ASN A 366 5.73 5.00 -3.10
CA ASN A 366 7.09 5.42 -2.78
C ASN A 366 7.62 4.73 -1.51
N ASP A 367 6.81 4.71 -0.44
CA ASP A 367 7.14 4.03 0.81
C ASP A 367 7.40 2.55 0.59
N MET A 368 6.57 1.88 -0.22
CA MET A 368 6.71 0.46 -0.53
C MET A 368 8.01 0.16 -1.29
N VAL A 369 8.33 0.91 -2.35
CA VAL A 369 9.57 0.72 -3.11
C VAL A 369 10.80 0.97 -2.22
N ASP A 370 10.81 2.04 -1.43
CA ASP A 370 11.91 2.34 -0.51
C ASP A 370 12.11 1.22 0.52
N VAL A 371 11.01 0.76 1.13
CA VAL A 371 11.06 -0.29 2.16
C VAL A 371 11.46 -1.63 1.55
N MET A 372 10.94 -2.03 0.39
CA MET A 372 11.36 -3.24 -0.32
C MET A 372 12.85 -3.21 -0.66
N ARG A 373 13.37 -2.07 -1.13
CA ARG A 373 14.79 -1.91 -1.47
C ARG A 373 15.70 -2.03 -0.26
N ARG A 374 15.30 -1.45 0.89
CA ARG A 374 16.03 -1.53 2.16
C ARG A 374 15.90 -2.89 2.85
N ALA A 375 14.73 -3.52 2.73
CA ALA A 375 14.45 -4.84 3.27
C ALA A 375 15.05 -5.96 2.43
N CYS A 376 15.45 -5.70 1.18
CA CYS A 376 16.09 -6.71 0.34
C CYS A 376 17.52 -6.99 0.82
N PHE A 377 17.74 -8.18 1.36
CA PHE A 377 19.07 -8.68 1.74
C PHE A 377 19.62 -9.70 0.73
N TRP A 378 19.03 -9.77 -0.46
CA TRP A 378 19.43 -10.69 -1.53
C TRP A 378 20.20 -9.96 -2.63
N GLY A 379 21.15 -10.66 -3.25
CA GLY A 379 22.13 -10.06 -4.16
C GLY A 379 23.29 -9.42 -3.37
N ARG A 380 24.53 -9.86 -3.62
CA ARG A 380 25.73 -9.25 -3.02
C ARG A 380 26.15 -7.96 -3.71
N GLU A 381 25.46 -7.60 -4.77
CA GLU A 381 25.78 -6.48 -5.64
C GLU A 381 25.03 -5.22 -5.20
N LYS A 382 25.75 -4.10 -5.19
CA LYS A 382 25.14 -2.79 -4.97
C LYS A 382 24.11 -2.53 -6.06
N GLY A 383 22.88 -2.21 -5.67
CA GLY A 383 21.80 -1.86 -6.62
C GLY A 383 20.97 -3.05 -7.11
N PHE A 384 21.19 -4.28 -6.63
CA PHE A 384 20.35 -5.43 -7.01
C PHE A 384 18.87 -5.20 -6.67
N SER A 385 18.57 -4.68 -5.48
CA SER A 385 17.21 -4.35 -5.09
C SER A 385 16.64 -3.15 -5.86
N GLU A 386 17.50 -2.21 -6.26
CA GLU A 386 17.12 -1.03 -7.06
C GLU A 386 16.74 -1.42 -8.50
N SER A 387 17.38 -2.43 -9.07
CA SER A 387 17.04 -2.96 -10.40
C SER A 387 15.80 -3.86 -10.36
N ARG A 388 15.64 -4.67 -9.30
CA ARG A 388 14.49 -5.57 -9.14
C ARG A 388 13.21 -4.83 -8.78
N VAL A 389 13.29 -3.79 -7.95
CA VAL A 389 12.11 -3.04 -7.48
C VAL A 389 12.17 -1.61 -8.00
N THR A 390 11.21 -1.23 -8.84
CA THR A 390 11.17 0.08 -9.51
C THR A 390 9.83 0.80 -9.32
N LEU A 391 9.86 2.12 -9.41
CA LEU A 391 8.68 2.99 -9.40
C LEU A 391 8.60 3.68 -10.77
N THR A 392 7.42 3.70 -11.40
CA THR A 392 7.22 4.39 -12.68
C THR A 392 6.00 5.31 -12.58
N PRO A 393 6.18 6.63 -12.66
CA PRO A 393 5.06 7.55 -12.72
C PRO A 393 4.36 7.44 -14.08
N TYR A 394 3.04 7.62 -14.12
CA TYR A 394 2.28 7.73 -15.38
C TYR A 394 1.47 9.05 -15.40
N PRO A 395 1.34 9.75 -16.54
CA PRO A 395 0.70 11.06 -16.60
C PRO A 395 -0.71 11.10 -16.00
N ARG A 396 -1.05 12.18 -15.29
CA ARG A 396 -2.38 12.36 -14.67
C ARG A 396 -3.52 12.35 -15.69
N ASP A 397 -3.28 12.88 -16.88
CA ASP A 397 -4.23 12.89 -18.00
C ASP A 397 -4.50 11.50 -18.58
N ARG A 398 -3.68 10.51 -18.24
CA ARG A 398 -3.89 9.12 -18.64
C ARG A 398 -4.70 8.39 -17.58
N GLN A 399 -5.74 7.70 -18.03
CA GLN A 399 -6.55 6.85 -17.18
C GLN A 399 -5.72 5.67 -16.63
N VAL A 400 -6.14 5.14 -15.48
CA VAL A 400 -5.62 3.89 -14.90
C VAL A 400 -5.62 2.75 -15.92
N GLY A 401 -6.54 2.78 -16.89
CA GLY A 401 -6.56 1.93 -18.09
C GLY A 401 -5.23 1.89 -18.82
N CYS A 402 -4.68 3.06 -19.17
CA CYS A 402 -3.42 3.20 -19.91
C CYS A 402 -2.19 2.77 -19.11
N ALA A 403 -2.20 2.97 -17.79
CA ALA A 403 -1.18 2.40 -16.91
C ALA A 403 -1.18 0.87 -16.96
N GLY A 404 -2.37 0.25 -17.11
CA GLY A 404 -2.55 -1.18 -17.33
C GLY A 404 -1.83 -1.70 -18.57
N ASP A 405 -1.92 -0.99 -19.69
CA ASP A 405 -1.29 -1.40 -20.95
C ASP A 405 0.24 -1.35 -20.85
N ILE A 406 0.77 -0.27 -20.30
CA ILE A 406 2.21 -0.10 -20.06
C ILE A 406 2.71 -1.18 -19.10
N ALA A 407 1.95 -1.47 -18.04
CA ALA A 407 2.26 -2.50 -17.06
C ALA A 407 2.27 -3.91 -17.69
N GLY A 408 1.27 -4.23 -18.51
CA GLY A 408 1.19 -5.51 -19.23
C GLY A 408 2.35 -5.72 -20.20
N LEU A 409 2.70 -4.69 -20.98
CA LEU A 409 3.86 -4.72 -21.87
C LEU A 409 5.18 -4.88 -21.10
N TRP A 410 5.32 -4.22 -19.95
CA TRP A 410 6.49 -4.38 -19.10
C TRP A 410 6.61 -5.79 -18.50
N ILE A 411 5.48 -6.40 -18.07
CA ILE A 411 5.48 -7.81 -17.65
C ILE A 411 5.94 -8.71 -18.80
N HIS A 412 5.46 -8.47 -20.03
CA HIS A 412 5.90 -9.21 -21.20
C HIS A 412 7.42 -9.11 -21.40
N GLU A 413 7.99 -7.91 -21.29
CA GLU A 413 9.44 -7.71 -21.40
C GLU A 413 10.20 -8.57 -20.38
N LYS A 414 9.78 -8.55 -19.10
CA LYS A 414 10.45 -9.30 -18.01
C LYS A 414 10.18 -10.80 -18.02
N THR A 415 9.12 -11.23 -18.67
CA THR A 415 8.79 -12.63 -18.89
C THR A 415 9.20 -13.11 -20.29
N SER A 416 9.98 -12.34 -21.04
CA SER A 416 10.52 -12.77 -22.35
C SER A 416 11.92 -13.37 -22.27
N GLY A 417 12.67 -13.01 -21.23
CA GLY A 417 14.06 -13.42 -21.00
C GLY A 417 14.26 -14.88 -20.62
#